data_AF-A0A6P1CX69-F1
#
_entry.id   AF-A0A6P1CX69-F1
#
_cell.length_a   1.000
_cell.length_b   1.000
_cell.length_c   1.000
_cell.angle_alpha   90.00
_cell.angle_beta   90.00
_cell.angle_gamma   90.00
#
_symmetry.space_group_name_H-M   'P 1'
#
loop_
_entity.id
_entity.type
_entity.pdbx_description
1 polymer ?
#
loop_
_entity_poly.entity_id
_entity_poly.type
_entity_poly.pdbx_seq_one_letter_code
_entity_poly.pdbx_strand_id
1 'polypeptide(L)' 'IVHWHVDDLQAAFDRLLALGATEYDPITERGAGTGFVTASVVDPFGNVLGIMSNPHYLEVLAETGPAKVPA' A
#
# COMPACT_ATOMS: atom_id res chain seq x y z
N ILE A 1 -0.84 11.04 5.25
CA ILE A 1 -0.24 9.69 5.31
C ILE A 1 0.29 9.40 3.92
N VAL A 2 1.54 8.93 3.80
CA VAL A 2 2.08 8.48 2.52
C VAL A 2 1.59 7.05 2.28
N HIS A 3 1.12 6.75 1.07
CA HIS A 3 0.71 5.40 0.67
C HIS A 3 1.73 4.81 -0.30
N TRP A 4 2.23 3.61 0.02
CA TRP A 4 3.04 2.83 -0.90
C TRP A 4 2.21 1.76 -1.60
N HIS A 5 2.43 1.60 -2.90
CA HIS A 5 1.83 0.51 -3.64
C HIS A 5 2.42 -0.83 -3.18
N VAL A 6 1.56 -1.84 -3.01
CA VAL A 6 1.93 -3.23 -2.71
C VAL A 6 1.16 -4.18 -3.62
N ASP A 7 1.78 -5.29 -4.00
CA ASP A 7 1.18 -6.26 -4.95
C ASP A 7 -0.06 -6.96 -4.35
N ASP A 8 0.03 -7.36 -3.08
CA ASP A 8 -1.07 -7.95 -2.31
C ASP A 8 -1.30 -7.14 -1.04
N LEU A 9 -2.37 -6.34 -1.05
CA LEU A 9 -2.70 -5.45 0.05
C LEU A 9 -3.11 -6.21 1.32
N GLN A 10 -3.85 -7.31 1.19
CA GLN A 10 -4.30 -8.09 2.35
C GLN A 10 -3.10 -8.76 3.01
N ALA A 11 -2.27 -9.45 2.23
CA ALA A 11 -1.09 -10.13 2.76
C ALA A 11 -0.09 -9.13 3.39
N ALA A 12 0.08 -7.95 2.79
CA ALA A 12 0.93 -6.90 3.36
C ALA A 12 0.37 -6.36 4.68
N PHE A 13 -0.94 -6.11 4.75
CA PHE A 13 -1.62 -5.64 5.96
C PHE A 13 -1.50 -6.66 7.09
N ASP A 14 -1.82 -7.93 6.82
CA ASP A 14 -1.73 -9.03 7.80
C ASP A 14 -0.29 -9.22 8.30
N ARG A 15 0.70 -9.10 7.39
CA ARG A 15 2.11 -9.15 7.77
C ARG A 15 2.51 -8.01 8.69
N LEU A 16 2.05 -6.78 8.43
CA LEU A 16 2.35 -5.63 9.28
C LEU A 16 1.78 -5.82 10.69
N LEU A 17 0.54 -6.31 10.78
CA LEU A 17 -0.07 -6.66 12.07
C LEU A 17 0.71 -7.76 12.79
N ALA A 18 1.12 -8.82 12.08
CA ALA A 18 1.92 -9.90 12.64
C ALA A 18 3.31 -9.44 13.15
N LEU A 19 3.85 -8.35 12.60
CA LEU A 19 5.10 -7.73 13.04
C LEU A 19 4.91 -6.74 14.20
N GLY A 20 3.70 -6.60 14.74
CA GLY A 20 3.39 -5.78 15.91
C GLY A 20 2.81 -4.41 15.59
N ALA A 21 2.48 -4.11 14.33
CA ALA A 21 1.71 -2.93 14.01
C ALA A 21 0.25 -3.08 14.47
N THR A 22 -0.45 -1.96 14.68
CA THR A 22 -1.89 -1.94 14.96
C THR A 22 -2.64 -1.27 13.83
N GLU A 23 -3.87 -1.70 13.57
CA GLU A 23 -4.74 -1.05 12.60
C GLU A 23 -4.93 0.44 12.93
N TYR A 24 -4.79 1.30 11.91
CA TYR A 24 -5.08 2.73 12.00
C TYR A 24 -6.27 3.11 11.12
N ASP A 25 -6.26 2.66 9.86
CA ASP A 25 -7.37 2.78 8.91
C ASP A 25 -7.55 1.43 8.22
N PRO A 26 -8.74 0.81 8.29
CA PRO A 26 -8.97 -0.51 7.73
C PRO A 26 -8.84 -0.51 6.21
N ILE A 27 -8.70 -1.71 5.65
CA ILE A 27 -8.72 -1.93 4.21
C ILE A 27 -10.02 -1.36 3.63
N THR A 28 -9.89 -0.29 2.85
CA THR A 28 -11.02 0.49 2.34
C THR A 28 -10.84 0.74 0.84
N GLU A 29 -11.87 0.40 0.06
CA GLU A 29 -11.94 0.75 -1.35
C GLU A 29 -12.24 2.25 -1.52
N ARG A 30 -11.43 2.94 -2.32
CA ARG A 30 -11.48 4.38 -2.56
C ARG A 30 -12.05 4.65 -3.96
N GLY A 31 -13.31 4.30 -4.15
CA GLY A 31 -14.03 4.44 -5.42
C GLY A 31 -14.49 3.09 -5.93
N ALA A 32 -15.82 2.90 -5.97
CA ALA A 32 -16.42 1.60 -6.24
C ALA A 32 -16.02 1.04 -7.61
N GLY A 33 -15.50 -0.18 -7.63
CA GLY A 33 -15.13 -0.92 -8.83
C GLY A 33 -13.85 -0.45 -9.49
N THR A 34 -13.09 0.45 -8.85
CA THR A 34 -11.83 0.97 -9.42
C THR A 34 -10.63 0.09 -9.12
N GLY A 35 -10.73 -0.77 -8.09
CA GLY A 35 -9.57 -1.52 -7.58
C GLY A 35 -8.56 -0.66 -6.81
N PHE A 36 -8.83 0.64 -6.63
CA PHE A 36 -8.02 1.51 -5.78
C PHE A 36 -8.41 1.27 -4.31
N VAL A 37 -7.54 0.59 -3.57
CA VAL A 37 -7.78 0.19 -2.18
C VAL A 37 -6.65 0.70 -1.32
N THR A 38 -6.96 1.22 -0.14
CA THR A 38 -5.97 1.73 0.81
C THR A 38 -6.15 1.10 2.18
N ALA A 39 -5.07 0.98 2.94
CA ALA A 39 -5.10 0.70 4.37
C ALA A 39 -3.96 1.46 5.05
N SER A 40 -4.04 1.61 6.37
CA SER A 40 -2.87 2.06 7.14
C SER A 40 -2.81 1.46 8.54
N VAL A 41 -1.59 1.36 9.03
CA VAL A 41 -1.26 0.83 10.36
C VAL A 41 -0.38 1.81 11.11
N VAL A 42 -0.36 1.72 12.44
CA VAL A 42 0.67 2.32 13.28
C VAL A 42 1.69 1.24 13.63
N ASP A 43 2.96 1.45 13.29
CA ASP A 43 4.03 0.51 13.63
C ASP A 43 4.43 0.62 15.13
N PRO A 44 5.22 -0.33 15.68
CA PRO A 44 5.68 -0.27 17.08
C PRO A 44 6.51 0.96 17.45
N PHE A 45 7.01 1.72 16.48
CA PHE A 45 7.76 2.95 16.69
C PHE A 45 6.85 4.20 16.70
N GLY A 46 5.56 4.03 16.40
CA GLY A 46 4.58 5.10 16.33
C GLY A 46 4.43 5.76 14.95
N ASN A 47 5.05 5.22 13.91
CA ASN A 47 4.88 5.75 12.55
C ASN A 47 3.58 5.27 11.94
N VAL A 48 2.92 6.12 11.15
CA VAL A 48 1.75 5.72 10.35
C VAL A 48 2.20 5.31 8.96
N LEU A 49 2.03 4.03 8.64
CA LEU A 49 2.39 3.44 7.34
C LEU A 49 1.12 3.24 6.52
N GLY A 50 1.00 3.96 5.40
CA GLY A 50 -0.07 3.74 4.43
C GLY A 50 0.38 2.77 3.35
N ILE A 51 -0.49 1.82 3.01
CA ILE A 51 -0.33 0.91 1.87
C ILE A 51 -1.54 1.02 0.95
N MET A 52 -1.35 0.70 -0.33
CA MET A 52 -2.43 0.74 -1.33
C MET A 52 -2.25 -0.29 -2.43
N SER A 53 -3.36 -0.73 -3.00
CA SER A 53 -3.43 -1.29 -4.35
C SER A 53 -3.90 -0.17 -5.27
N ASN A 54 -3.17 0.10 -6.34
CA ASN A 54 -3.42 1.23 -7.24
C ASN A 54 -3.24 0.78 -8.70
N PRO A 55 -4.33 0.47 -9.42
CA PRO A 55 -4.26 0.04 -10.81
C PRO A 55 -3.63 1.08 -11.75
N HIS A 56 -3.88 2.37 -11.52
CA HIS A 56 -3.29 3.42 -12.33
C HIS A 56 -1.75 3.48 -12.20
N TYR A 57 -1.22 3.23 -11.00
CA TYR A 57 0.24 3.10 -10.83
C TYR A 57 0.80 1.95 -11.69
N LEU A 58 0.10 0.82 -11.76
CA LEU A 58 0.53 -0.32 -12.56
C LEU A 58 0.49 -0.04 -14.07
N GLU A 59 -0.52 0.71 -14.54
CA GLU A 59 -0.58 1.18 -15.93
C GLU A 59 0.64 2.02 -16.28
N VAL A 60 0.94 3.05 -15.46
CA VAL A 60 2.10 3.91 -15.67
C VAL A 60 3.41 3.10 -15.59
N LEU A 61 3.53 2.19 -14.63
CA LEU A 61 4.72 1.33 -14.49
C LEU A 61 4.93 0.45 -15.72
N ALA A 62 3.86 -0.09 -16.30
CA ALA A 62 3.93 -0.88 -17.52
C ALA A 62 4.38 -0.05 -18.73
N GLU A 63 3.99 1.23 -18.79
CA GLU A 63 4.41 2.16 -19.85
C GLU A 63 5.85 2.65 -19.69
N THR A 64 6.25 3.02 -18.47
CA THR A 64 7.54 3.69 -18.23
C THR A 64 8.67 2.72 -17.87
N GLY A 65 8.32 1.50 -17.45
CA GLY A 65 9.24 0.57 -16.79
C GLY A 65 9.64 1.02 -15.39
N PRO A 66 10.34 0.16 -14.62
CA PRO A 66 10.80 0.48 -13.28
C PRO A 66 11.88 1.58 -13.31
N ALA A 67 12.00 2.29 -12.19
CA ALA A 67 13.09 3.25 -12.01
C ALA A 67 14.44 2.57 -12.22
N LYS A 68 15.26 3.14 -13.12
CA LYS A 68 16.63 2.69 -13.34
C LYS A 68 17.50 3.24 -12.22
N VAL A 69 18.14 2.36 -11.45
CA VAL A 69 19.15 2.79 -10.49
C VAL A 69 20.38 3.26 -11.29
N PRO A 70 20.82 4.52 -11.14
CA PRO A 70 22.06 4.96 -11.78
C PRO A 70 23.23 4.16 -11.21
N ALA A 71 24.16 3.80 -12.10
CA ALA A 71 25.36 3.03 -11.77
C ALA A 71 26.31 3.77 -10.82
#